data_AF-A0A1G2IGD5-F1
#
_entry.id   AF-A0A1G2IGD5-F1
#
_cell.length_a   1.000
_cell.length_b   1.000
_cell.length_c   1.000
_cell.angle_alpha   90.00
_cell.angle_beta   90.00
_cell.angle_gamma   90.00
#
_symmetry.space_group_name_H-M   'P 1'
#
loop_
_entity.id
_entity.type
_entity.pdbx_description
1 polymer ?
#
loop_
_entity_poly.entity_id
_entity_poly.type
_entity_poly.pdbx_seq_one_letter_code
_entity_poly.pdbx_strand_id
1 'polypeptide(L)'
;MPEFQAGFQRNGTATFNYANPHAVTSIATQAAGAAAPAVTSFSYDQNGNLISDGTSTYAFNPKNQLIKVTTGTGATATVINYTYDAQGQRISKSQGASFTLYPNKSYNVDETGKTTVSIFAPWGMVANIETLPDSVPKTYTFATDHLQGVQVTTDEAGVPVEIQDYGTFGNSGLNDKSETFDSQRKYIGEMYDTDTELNYLNARYYNSAIGRFISVFSNRRRKSGKTDYWKRSAGNSCRSTST
;
A
#
# COMPACT_ATOMS: atom_id res chain seq x y z
N MET A 1 13.24 26.29 -18.94
CA MET A 1 12.57 25.29 -18.08
C MET A 1 13.44 24.05 -18.07
N PRO A 2 14.03 23.61 -16.95
CA PRO A 2 14.88 22.43 -16.96
C PRO A 2 14.02 21.18 -16.91
N GLU A 3 14.26 20.28 -17.87
CA GLU A 3 13.66 18.97 -18.02
C GLU A 3 14.20 18.02 -16.93
N PHE A 4 13.29 17.36 -16.21
CA PHE A 4 13.63 16.41 -15.14
C PHE A 4 13.98 15.06 -15.78
N GLN A 5 15.28 14.75 -15.90
CA GLN A 5 15.74 13.46 -16.42
C GLN A 5 15.84 12.44 -15.27
N ALA A 6 14.89 11.50 -15.19
CA ALA A 6 14.98 10.34 -14.30
C ALA A 6 15.66 9.18 -15.05
N GLY A 7 16.91 8.86 -14.69
CA GLY A 7 17.66 7.74 -15.26
C GLY A 7 17.37 6.42 -14.56
N PHE A 8 16.84 5.43 -15.27
CA PHE A 8 16.78 4.04 -14.81
C PHE A 8 18.04 3.29 -15.26
N GLN A 9 18.98 3.05 -14.37
CA GLN A 9 20.15 2.22 -14.68
C GLN A 9 19.78 0.74 -14.51
N ARG A 10 19.86 -0.04 -15.59
CA ARG A 10 19.87 -1.50 -15.57
C ARG A 10 21.32 -1.92 -15.83
N ASN A 11 22.09 -2.24 -14.80
CA ASN A 11 23.49 -2.61 -15.00
C ASN A 11 23.59 -3.91 -15.81
N GLY A 12 24.09 -3.78 -17.04
CA GLY A 12 24.57 -4.88 -17.84
C GLY A 12 25.96 -5.31 -17.40
N THR A 13 26.19 -6.63 -17.45
CA THR A 13 27.48 -7.35 -17.38
C THR A 13 28.26 -7.35 -16.06
N ALA A 14 27.95 -8.31 -15.18
CA ALA A 14 28.91 -9.10 -14.37
C ALA A 14 28.18 -10.30 -13.73
N THR A 15 28.72 -11.52 -13.92
CA THR A 15 28.38 -12.82 -13.27
C THR A 15 26.93 -13.02 -12.78
N PHE A 16 26.15 -13.75 -13.59
CA PHE A 16 24.73 -14.03 -13.36
C PHE A 16 24.48 -14.91 -12.12
N ASN A 17 23.97 -14.29 -11.05
CA ASN A 17 23.30 -14.96 -9.93
C ASN A 17 21.97 -14.25 -9.56
N TYR A 18 21.28 -13.62 -10.52
CA TYR A 18 20.00 -12.98 -10.25
C TYR A 18 18.86 -13.65 -11.00
N ALA A 19 17.90 -14.18 -10.25
CA ALA A 19 16.63 -14.71 -10.74
C ALA A 19 15.72 -13.64 -11.39
N ASN A 20 16.09 -12.35 -11.38
CA ASN A 20 15.20 -11.24 -11.72
C ASN A 20 15.87 -10.09 -12.52
N PRO A 21 16.12 -10.23 -13.84
CA PRO A 21 16.75 -9.19 -14.68
C PRO A 21 15.88 -7.92 -14.93
N HIS A 22 14.75 -7.79 -14.22
CA HIS A 22 13.79 -6.69 -14.43
C HIS A 22 13.44 -5.92 -13.14
N ALA A 23 14.03 -6.27 -12.01
CA ALA A 23 13.87 -5.51 -10.78
C ALA A 23 14.79 -4.27 -10.81
N VAL A 24 14.27 -3.10 -10.43
CA VAL A 24 15.07 -1.87 -10.33
C VAL A 24 15.92 -1.96 -9.08
N THR A 25 17.25 -1.94 -9.20
CA THR A 25 18.16 -2.03 -8.05
C THR A 25 18.58 -0.66 -7.50
N SER A 26 18.36 0.41 -8.25
CA SER A 26 18.61 1.77 -7.78
C SER A 26 17.84 2.81 -8.58
N ILE A 27 17.47 3.92 -7.94
CA ILE A 27 16.96 5.13 -8.57
C ILE A 27 17.87 6.28 -8.19
N ALA A 28 18.33 7.04 -9.17
CA ALA A 28 19.13 8.25 -8.96
C ALA A 28 18.28 9.48 -9.27
N THR A 29 18.17 10.41 -8.32
CA THR A 29 17.41 11.66 -8.48
C THR A 29 18.35 12.85 -8.31
N GLN A 30 18.44 13.69 -9.33
CA GLN A 30 19.26 14.89 -9.33
C GLN A 30 18.38 16.11 -9.01
N ALA A 31 18.51 16.64 -7.80
CA ALA A 31 17.90 17.92 -7.46
C ALA A 31 18.66 19.06 -8.15
N ALA A 32 17.94 20.14 -8.52
CA ALA A 32 18.55 21.32 -9.10
C ALA A 32 19.56 21.93 -8.11
N GLY A 33 20.82 22.08 -8.53
CA GLY A 33 21.89 22.64 -7.70
C GLY A 33 22.60 21.64 -6.78
N ALA A 34 22.20 20.37 -6.73
CA ALA A 34 22.93 19.35 -5.95
C ALA A 34 24.19 18.89 -6.69
N ALA A 35 25.31 18.75 -5.97
CA ALA A 35 26.61 18.36 -6.54
C ALA A 35 26.66 16.92 -7.08
N ALA A 36 25.77 16.05 -6.60
CA ALA A 36 25.64 14.67 -7.04
C ALA A 36 24.18 14.21 -6.91
N PRO A 37 23.76 13.18 -7.67
CA PRO A 37 22.43 12.63 -7.56
C PRO A 37 22.26 11.86 -6.24
N ALA A 38 21.11 11.99 -5.60
CA ALA A 38 20.71 11.13 -4.50
C ALA A 38 20.38 9.75 -5.06
N VAL A 39 21.00 8.69 -4.52
CA VAL A 39 20.79 7.32 -4.97
C VAL A 39 20.03 6.53 -3.92
N THR A 40 18.81 6.10 -4.27
CA THR A 40 18.03 5.14 -3.49
C THR A 40 18.32 3.74 -4.02
N SER A 41 18.73 2.82 -3.16
CA SER A 41 19.07 1.44 -3.54
C SER A 41 18.00 0.47 -3.10
N PHE A 42 17.72 -0.53 -3.94
CA PHE A 42 16.72 -1.56 -3.70
C PHE A 42 17.37 -2.94 -3.73
N SER A 43 17.02 -3.80 -2.78
CA SER A 43 17.49 -5.18 -2.71
C SER A 43 16.32 -6.15 -2.71
N TYR A 44 16.54 -7.36 -3.23
CA TYR A 44 15.49 -8.35 -3.45
C TYR A 44 15.97 -9.74 -3.04
N ASP A 45 15.02 -10.60 -2.63
CA ASP A 45 15.27 -12.02 -2.43
C ASP A 45 15.32 -12.78 -3.77
N GLN A 46 15.66 -14.07 -3.73
CA GLN A 46 15.71 -14.92 -4.92
C GLN A 46 14.33 -15.11 -5.58
N ASN A 47 13.25 -14.95 -4.82
CA ASN A 47 11.88 -15.01 -5.34
C ASN A 47 11.45 -13.69 -6.00
N GLY A 48 12.22 -12.62 -5.84
CA GLY A 48 11.92 -11.29 -6.38
C GLY A 48 11.07 -10.44 -5.44
N ASN A 49 10.99 -10.74 -4.15
CA ASN A 49 10.37 -9.86 -3.18
C ASN A 49 11.38 -8.79 -2.73
N LEU A 50 10.93 -7.54 -2.58
CA LEU A 50 11.75 -6.42 -2.16
C LEU A 50 12.16 -6.60 -0.70
N ILE A 51 13.45 -6.77 -0.39
CA ILE A 51 13.97 -6.89 0.98
C ILE A 51 14.22 -5.52 1.60
N SER A 52 14.64 -4.53 0.80
CA SER A 52 14.85 -3.16 1.26
C SER A 52 14.72 -2.18 0.11
N ASP A 53 14.15 -1.01 0.38
CA ASP A 53 14.10 0.15 -0.52
C ASP A 53 15.07 1.28 -0.12
N GLY A 54 16.00 1.00 0.80
CA GLY A 54 16.92 1.98 1.35
C GLY A 54 16.38 2.78 2.54
N THR A 55 15.07 2.74 2.80
CA THR A 55 14.42 3.39 3.95
C THR A 55 13.87 2.36 4.93
N SER A 56 13.22 1.34 4.39
CA SER A 56 12.54 0.27 5.10
C SER A 56 13.13 -1.09 4.71
N THR A 57 12.93 -2.06 5.59
CA THR A 57 13.22 -3.48 5.30
C THR A 57 11.97 -4.32 5.42
N TYR A 58 11.92 -5.39 4.64
CA TYR A 58 10.74 -6.22 4.44
C TYR A 58 11.12 -7.68 4.58
N ALA A 59 10.31 -8.47 5.28
CA ALA A 59 10.46 -9.92 5.37
C ALA A 59 9.22 -10.62 4.83
N PHE A 60 9.45 -11.72 4.10
CA PHE A 60 8.40 -12.52 3.48
C PHE A 60 8.45 -13.96 4.00
N ASN A 61 7.28 -14.60 4.06
CA ASN A 61 7.21 -16.04 4.32
C ASN A 61 7.46 -16.85 3.02
N PRO A 62 7.61 -18.19 3.09
CA PRO A 62 7.80 -19.03 1.91
C PRO A 62 6.66 -18.98 0.87
N LYS A 63 5.49 -18.44 1.23
CA LYS A 63 4.36 -18.20 0.31
C LYS A 63 4.42 -16.82 -0.38
N ASN A 64 5.52 -16.07 -0.22
CA ASN A 64 5.71 -14.70 -0.71
C ASN A 64 4.73 -13.68 -0.13
N GLN A 65 4.29 -13.89 1.11
CA GLN A 65 3.45 -12.93 1.84
C GLN A 65 4.32 -12.09 2.78
N LEU A 66 4.09 -10.77 2.81
CA LEU A 66 4.82 -9.84 3.66
C LEU A 66 4.49 -10.09 5.13
N ILE A 67 5.43 -10.55 5.94
CA ILE A 67 5.19 -10.84 7.36
C ILE A 67 5.75 -9.77 8.30
N LYS A 68 6.70 -8.96 7.83
CA LYS A 68 7.32 -7.91 8.63
C LYS A 68 7.74 -6.72 7.77
N VAL A 69 7.51 -5.52 8.28
CA VAL A 69 8.13 -4.28 7.81
C VAL A 69 8.87 -3.65 8.98
N THR A 70 10.08 -3.17 8.73
CA THR A 70 10.82 -2.35 9.69
C THR A 70 11.13 -1.02 9.04
N THR A 71 10.57 0.06 9.58
CA THR A 71 10.79 1.44 9.14
C THR A 71 11.70 2.16 10.14
N GLY A 72 12.57 3.05 9.66
CA GLY A 72 13.57 3.72 10.52
C GLY A 72 14.76 2.84 10.90
N THR A 73 15.63 3.33 11.79
CA THR A 73 16.88 2.64 12.17
C THR A 73 17.14 2.71 13.67
N GLY A 74 17.85 1.71 14.20
CA GLY A 74 18.25 1.69 15.61
C GLY A 74 17.05 1.67 16.58
N ALA A 75 17.15 2.44 17.66
CA ALA A 75 16.15 2.46 18.73
C ALA A 75 14.81 3.12 18.34
N THR A 76 14.76 3.87 17.23
CA THR A 76 13.53 4.49 16.71
C THR A 76 12.86 3.66 15.61
N ALA A 77 13.40 2.47 15.32
CA ALA A 77 12.83 1.60 14.31
C ALA A 77 11.45 1.10 14.74
N THR A 78 10.47 1.27 13.85
CA THR A 78 9.12 0.75 14.02
C THR A 78 9.03 -0.61 13.32
N VAL A 79 8.54 -1.62 14.04
CA VAL A 79 8.36 -2.98 13.50
C VAL A 79 6.88 -3.31 13.42
N ILE A 80 6.41 -3.52 12.19
CA ILE A 80 5.04 -3.91 11.88
C ILE A 80 5.06 -5.38 11.46
N ASN A 81 4.24 -6.21 12.11
CA ASN A 81 4.08 -7.62 11.76
C ASN A 81 2.70 -7.87 11.17
N TYR A 82 2.62 -8.84 10.27
CA TYR A 82 1.38 -9.27 9.63
C TYR A 82 1.21 -10.78 9.72
N THR A 83 -0.04 -11.23 9.88
CA THR A 83 -0.39 -12.66 9.80
C THR A 83 -1.50 -12.91 8.82
N TYR A 84 -1.59 -14.14 8.32
CA TYR A 84 -2.49 -14.54 7.25
C TYR A 84 -3.21 -15.84 7.59
N ASP A 85 -4.42 -15.99 7.06
CA ASP A 85 -5.14 -17.26 7.06
C ASP A 85 -4.58 -18.25 6.02
N ALA A 86 -5.20 -19.43 5.93
CA ALA A 86 -4.79 -20.48 5.00
C ALA A 86 -5.01 -20.09 3.52
N GLN A 87 -5.97 -19.21 3.24
CA GLN A 87 -6.33 -18.68 1.92
C GLN A 87 -5.45 -17.48 1.52
N GLY A 88 -4.62 -17.00 2.44
CA GLY A 88 -3.68 -15.91 2.26
C GLY A 88 -4.27 -14.52 2.47
N GLN A 89 -5.42 -14.40 3.12
CA GLN A 89 -5.96 -13.12 3.56
C GLN A 89 -5.31 -12.70 4.88
N ARG A 90 -4.97 -11.42 5.01
CA ARG A 90 -4.45 -10.82 6.24
C ARG A 90 -5.50 -10.92 7.33
N ILE A 91 -5.12 -11.48 8.48
CA ILE A 91 -5.99 -11.60 9.67
C ILE A 91 -5.49 -10.73 10.83
N SER A 92 -4.22 -10.31 10.83
CA SER A 92 -3.75 -9.32 11.80
C SER A 92 -2.64 -8.42 11.26
N LYS A 93 -2.56 -7.23 11.86
CA LYS A 93 -1.44 -6.28 11.79
C LYS A 93 -1.11 -5.89 13.23
N SER A 94 0.17 -5.81 13.59
CA SER A 94 0.58 -5.40 14.94
C SER A 94 1.86 -4.58 14.95
N GLN A 95 1.95 -3.61 15.85
CA GLN A 95 3.13 -2.83 16.17
C GLN A 95 3.32 -2.86 17.70
N GLY A 96 4.30 -3.63 18.17
CA GLY A 96 4.46 -3.84 19.62
C GLY A 96 3.19 -4.45 20.23
N ALA A 97 2.57 -3.74 21.18
CA ALA A 97 1.34 -4.15 21.83
C ALA A 97 0.06 -3.72 21.07
N SER A 98 0.14 -2.75 20.16
CA SER A 98 -0.98 -2.31 19.34
C SER A 98 -1.26 -3.32 18.22
N PHE A 99 -2.52 -3.58 17.92
CA PHE A 99 -2.90 -4.54 16.90
C PHE A 99 -4.27 -4.24 16.31
N THR A 100 -4.46 -4.66 15.06
CA THR A 100 -5.78 -4.73 14.42
C THR A 100 -5.99 -6.15 13.92
N LEU A 101 -7.13 -6.73 14.28
CA LEU A 101 -7.62 -8.00 13.75
C LEU A 101 -8.54 -7.74 12.57
N TYR A 102 -8.43 -8.58 11.55
CA TYR A 102 -9.23 -8.55 10.33
C TYR A 102 -9.96 -9.88 10.15
N PRO A 103 -11.02 -10.19 10.94
CA PRO A 103 -11.77 -11.43 10.77
C PRO A 103 -12.33 -11.64 9.36
N ASN A 104 -12.69 -10.56 8.66
CA ASN A 104 -13.11 -10.60 7.25
C ASN A 104 -12.94 -9.21 6.60
N LYS A 105 -13.27 -9.10 5.30
CA LYS A 105 -13.15 -7.86 4.52
C LYS A 105 -13.93 -6.67 5.11
N SER A 106 -15.04 -6.93 5.79
CA SER A 106 -16.00 -5.93 6.24
C SER A 106 -15.93 -5.63 7.73
N TYR A 107 -15.05 -6.30 8.49
CA TYR A 107 -15.04 -6.18 9.95
C TYR A 107 -13.63 -6.23 10.50
N ASN A 108 -13.28 -5.20 11.28
CA ASN A 108 -11.99 -5.08 11.95
C ASN A 108 -12.18 -4.72 13.43
N VAL A 109 -11.22 -5.13 14.28
CA VAL A 109 -11.18 -4.78 15.71
C VAL A 109 -9.77 -4.37 16.09
N ASP A 110 -9.59 -3.24 16.79
CA ASP A 110 -8.29 -2.78 17.27
C ASP A 110 -8.00 -3.17 18.73
N GLU A 111 -6.82 -2.83 19.24
CA GLU A 111 -6.41 -3.16 20.62
C GLU A 111 -7.28 -2.53 21.71
N THR A 112 -8.02 -1.45 21.38
CA THR A 112 -8.91 -0.77 22.33
C THR A 112 -10.29 -1.42 22.38
N GLY A 113 -10.57 -2.37 21.49
CA GLY A 113 -11.91 -2.95 21.30
C GLY A 113 -12.79 -2.11 20.38
N LYS A 114 -12.25 -1.08 19.71
CA LYS A 114 -12.98 -0.35 18.66
C LYS A 114 -13.25 -1.32 17.52
N THR A 115 -14.50 -1.37 17.10
CA THR A 115 -14.92 -2.15 15.93
C THR A 115 -15.21 -1.23 14.76
N THR A 116 -14.82 -1.65 13.56
CA THR A 116 -15.16 -0.95 12.30
C THR A 116 -15.87 -1.93 11.38
N VAL A 117 -17.11 -1.59 11.02
CA VAL A 117 -17.92 -2.32 10.04
C VAL A 117 -17.91 -1.55 8.73
N SER A 118 -17.31 -2.11 7.68
CA SER A 118 -17.35 -1.54 6.33
C SER A 118 -18.53 -2.06 5.53
N ILE A 119 -19.36 -1.14 5.04
CA ILE A 119 -20.55 -1.41 4.25
C ILE A 119 -20.22 -1.26 2.76
N PHE A 120 -20.55 -2.29 1.99
CA PHE A 120 -20.34 -2.33 0.55
C PHE A 120 -21.68 -2.52 -0.17
N ALA A 121 -21.95 -1.64 -1.13
CA ALA A 121 -22.97 -1.83 -2.14
C ALA A 121 -22.39 -2.61 -3.34
N PRO A 122 -23.23 -3.08 -4.29
CA PRO A 122 -22.74 -3.79 -5.48
C PRO A 122 -21.71 -3.02 -6.31
N TRP A 123 -21.73 -1.69 -6.25
CA TRP A 123 -20.80 -0.82 -6.95
C TRP A 123 -19.54 -0.45 -6.15
N GLY A 124 -19.50 -0.73 -4.84
CA GLY A 124 -18.31 -0.50 -4.00
C GLY A 124 -18.62 -0.05 -2.58
N MET A 125 -17.62 0.52 -1.91
CA MET A 125 -17.73 0.91 -0.50
C MET A 125 -18.61 2.15 -0.35
N VAL A 126 -19.49 2.16 0.65
CA VAL A 126 -20.44 3.26 0.87
C VAL A 126 -20.32 3.90 2.25
N ALA A 127 -19.99 3.13 3.29
CA ALA A 127 -19.88 3.67 4.64
C ALA A 127 -19.02 2.80 5.56
N ASN A 128 -18.55 3.40 6.64
CA ASN A 128 -18.04 2.70 7.83
C ASN A 128 -18.93 3.02 9.03
N ILE A 129 -19.18 2.03 9.86
CA ILE A 129 -19.73 2.22 11.21
C ILE A 129 -18.62 1.91 12.20
N GLU A 130 -18.21 2.90 12.98
CA GLU A 130 -17.20 2.75 14.02
C GLU A 130 -17.84 2.77 15.40
N THR A 131 -17.52 1.78 16.23
CA THR A 131 -18.05 1.67 17.58
C THR A 131 -16.91 1.49 18.55
N LEU A 132 -16.70 2.47 19.43
CA LEU A 132 -15.83 2.35 20.60
C LEU A 132 -16.57 1.58 21.71
N PRO A 133 -15.84 0.90 22.62
CA PRO A 133 -16.46 0.33 23.81
C PRO A 133 -17.29 1.38 24.55
N ASP A 134 -18.46 0.97 25.04
CA ASP A 134 -19.38 1.79 25.82
C ASP A 134 -19.82 3.12 25.17
N SER A 135 -19.72 3.22 23.84
CA SER A 135 -20.06 4.41 23.07
C SER A 135 -21.14 4.14 22.03
N VAL A 136 -21.87 5.19 21.66
CA VAL A 136 -22.82 5.12 20.53
C VAL A 136 -22.03 4.94 19.22
N PRO A 137 -22.44 4.02 18.33
CA PRO A 137 -21.83 3.88 17.01
C PRO A 137 -21.86 5.19 16.22
N LYS A 138 -20.79 5.46 15.47
CA LYS A 138 -20.69 6.60 14.54
C LYS A 138 -20.64 6.11 13.11
N THR A 139 -21.46 6.70 12.26
CA THR A 139 -21.52 6.38 10.83
C THR A 139 -20.76 7.42 10.02
N TYR A 140 -19.90 6.93 9.12
CA TYR A 140 -19.13 7.71 8.17
C TYR A 140 -19.49 7.29 6.76
N THR A 141 -19.96 8.23 5.93
CA THR A 141 -20.39 7.96 4.55
C THR A 141 -19.31 8.39 3.56
N PHE A 142 -19.07 7.57 2.54
CA PHE A 142 -18.00 7.79 1.57
C PHE A 142 -18.54 8.22 0.20
N ALA A 143 -17.94 9.27 -0.35
CA ALA A 143 -18.04 9.62 -1.76
C ALA A 143 -16.76 9.15 -2.47
N THR A 144 -16.94 8.28 -3.46
CA THR A 144 -15.83 7.63 -4.17
C THR A 144 -15.73 8.07 -5.63
N ASP A 145 -14.53 7.99 -6.19
CA ASP A 145 -14.31 8.10 -7.63
C ASP A 145 -14.71 6.81 -8.40
N HIS A 146 -14.51 6.80 -9.72
CA HIS A 146 -14.86 5.66 -10.58
C HIS A 146 -14.04 4.40 -10.32
N LEU A 147 -12.89 4.50 -9.67
CA LEU A 147 -12.06 3.38 -9.23
C LEU A 147 -12.30 3.00 -7.78
N GLN A 148 -13.31 3.59 -7.14
CA GLN A 148 -13.64 3.41 -5.73
C GLN A 148 -12.66 4.05 -4.75
N GLY A 149 -11.80 4.97 -5.19
CA GLY A 149 -10.97 5.78 -4.31
C GLY A 149 -11.83 6.74 -3.49
N VAL A 150 -11.68 6.75 -2.16
CA VAL A 150 -12.46 7.61 -1.26
C VAL A 150 -11.96 9.05 -1.34
N GLN A 151 -12.80 9.95 -1.83
CA GLN A 151 -12.47 11.36 -2.04
C GLN A 151 -12.99 12.25 -0.90
N VAL A 152 -14.22 11.99 -0.44
CA VAL A 152 -14.82 12.73 0.68
C VAL A 152 -15.47 11.75 1.64
N THR A 153 -15.23 11.94 2.93
CA THR A 153 -15.92 11.25 4.00
C THR A 153 -16.73 12.26 4.80
N THR A 154 -18.00 11.97 5.04
CA THR A 154 -18.87 12.79 5.89
C THR A 154 -19.30 12.03 7.14
N ASP A 155 -19.51 12.74 8.24
CA ASP A 155 -20.13 12.19 9.45
C ASP A 155 -21.66 12.07 9.33
N GLU A 156 -22.32 11.71 10.45
CA GLU A 156 -23.77 11.55 10.55
C GLU A 156 -24.57 12.84 10.32
N ALA A 157 -23.94 14.00 10.52
CA ALA A 157 -24.54 15.31 10.26
C ALA A 157 -24.32 15.76 8.80
N GLY A 158 -23.61 14.96 7.99
CA GLY A 158 -23.23 15.30 6.62
C GLY A 158 -22.07 16.30 6.55
N VAL A 159 -21.35 16.51 7.66
CA VAL A 159 -20.18 17.39 7.70
C VAL A 159 -18.96 16.63 7.16
N PRO A 160 -18.19 17.19 6.21
CA PRO A 160 -16.95 16.56 5.75
C PRO A 160 -15.94 16.44 6.89
N VAL A 161 -15.48 15.21 7.15
CA VAL A 161 -14.45 14.90 8.17
C VAL A 161 -13.11 14.50 7.55
N GLU A 162 -13.10 14.18 6.25
CA GLU A 162 -11.88 13.89 5.49
C GLU A 162 -12.13 14.19 4.00
N ILE A 163 -11.19 14.88 3.36
CA ILE A 163 -11.14 15.17 1.92
C ILE A 163 -9.75 14.76 1.42
N GLN A 164 -9.71 13.87 0.43
CA GLN A 164 -8.49 13.30 -0.11
C GLN A 164 -8.50 13.29 -1.62
N ASP A 165 -7.37 13.65 -2.22
CA ASP A 165 -7.11 13.46 -3.64
C ASP A 165 -6.01 12.43 -3.85
N TYR A 166 -6.06 11.72 -4.97
CA TYR A 166 -5.03 10.76 -5.34
C TYR A 166 -4.37 11.11 -6.67
N GLY A 167 -3.04 11.06 -6.69
CA GLY A 167 -2.28 11.01 -7.92
C GLY A 167 -2.57 9.72 -8.70
N THR A 168 -2.08 9.65 -9.94
CA THR A 168 -2.37 8.56 -10.88
C THR A 168 -2.04 7.18 -10.28
N PHE A 169 -0.99 7.09 -9.48
CA PHE A 169 -0.54 5.85 -8.83
C PHE A 169 -0.95 5.74 -7.35
N GLY A 170 -1.94 6.51 -6.89
CA GLY A 170 -2.46 6.42 -5.53
C GLY A 170 -1.69 7.18 -4.47
N ASN A 171 -0.72 8.01 -4.87
CA ASN A 171 -0.08 8.95 -3.94
C ASN A 171 -1.10 9.95 -3.44
N SER A 172 -1.14 10.20 -2.13
CA SER A 172 -1.98 11.25 -1.56
C SER A 172 -1.53 12.61 -2.11
N GLY A 173 -2.46 13.34 -2.73
CA GLY A 173 -2.30 14.74 -3.07
C GLY A 173 -2.76 15.60 -1.89
N LEU A 174 -3.98 16.11 -1.98
CA LEU A 174 -4.68 16.70 -0.83
C LEU A 174 -5.04 15.58 0.17
N ASN A 175 -4.88 15.87 1.46
CA ASN A 175 -5.33 15.01 2.55
C ASN A 175 -5.70 15.91 3.75
N ASP A 176 -6.87 16.52 3.66
CA ASP A 176 -7.43 17.38 4.71
C ASP A 176 -8.39 16.54 5.56
N LYS A 177 -8.07 16.35 6.84
CA LYS A 177 -8.82 15.46 7.72
C LYS A 177 -8.95 16.02 9.13
N SER A 178 -10.07 15.70 9.78
CA SER A 178 -10.28 16.00 11.19
C SER A 178 -9.28 15.25 12.07
N GLU A 179 -8.95 15.79 13.24
CA GLU A 179 -8.04 15.14 14.20
C GLU A 179 -8.59 13.81 14.72
N THR A 180 -9.90 13.60 14.64
CA THR A 180 -10.59 12.45 15.22
C THR A 180 -10.89 11.33 14.22
N PHE A 181 -10.56 11.51 12.94
CA PHE A 181 -10.91 10.56 11.90
C PHE A 181 -9.82 10.41 10.85
N ASP A 182 -9.51 9.16 10.50
CA ASP A 182 -8.62 8.80 9.41
C ASP A 182 -9.12 7.50 8.77
N SER A 183 -9.62 7.58 7.54
CA SER A 183 -10.12 6.37 6.88
C SER A 183 -8.97 5.41 6.59
N GLN A 184 -9.10 4.17 7.07
CA GLN A 184 -8.18 3.09 6.69
C GLN A 184 -8.32 2.71 5.20
N ARG A 185 -9.50 2.86 4.60
CA ARG A 185 -9.73 2.53 3.19
C ARG A 185 -9.65 3.80 2.36
N LYS A 186 -8.62 3.89 1.52
CA LYS A 186 -8.26 5.12 0.79
C LYS A 186 -8.32 4.90 -0.71
N TYR A 187 -7.16 4.96 -1.37
CA TYR A 187 -7.03 4.74 -2.80
C TYR A 187 -7.69 3.41 -3.19
N ILE A 188 -8.52 3.45 -4.25
CA ILE A 188 -9.24 2.31 -4.83
C ILE A 188 -10.08 1.47 -3.85
N GLY A 189 -10.42 2.04 -2.68
CA GLY A 189 -11.19 1.38 -1.63
C GLY A 189 -10.40 0.32 -0.86
N GLU A 190 -9.08 0.23 -1.07
CA GLU A 190 -8.22 -0.74 -0.40
C GLU A 190 -7.61 -0.16 0.87
N MET A 191 -7.19 -1.05 1.78
CA MET A 191 -6.65 -0.66 3.08
C MET A 191 -5.27 -0.03 2.91
N TYR A 192 -5.07 1.14 3.51
CA TYR A 192 -3.79 1.84 3.59
C TYR A 192 -3.22 1.71 5.00
N ASP A 193 -1.99 1.21 5.09
CA ASP A 193 -1.26 1.10 6.35
C ASP A 193 -0.35 2.32 6.52
N THR A 194 -0.82 3.32 7.26
CA THR A 194 -0.12 4.59 7.54
C THR A 194 1.30 4.38 8.07
N ASP A 195 1.53 3.39 8.93
CA ASP A 195 2.84 3.10 9.52
C ASP A 195 3.91 2.63 8.52
N THR A 196 3.46 2.10 7.37
CA THR A 196 4.35 1.55 6.33
C THR A 196 4.22 2.24 4.99
N GLU A 197 3.22 3.12 4.84
CA GLU A 197 2.86 3.79 3.59
C GLU A 197 2.55 2.80 2.43
N LEU A 198 2.01 1.63 2.78
CA LEU A 198 1.65 0.58 1.83
C LEU A 198 0.14 0.40 1.75
N ASN A 199 -0.34 0.11 0.55
CA ASN A 199 -1.71 -0.31 0.30
C ASN A 199 -1.77 -1.85 0.30
N TYR A 200 -2.64 -2.43 1.12
CA TYR A 200 -2.90 -3.86 1.16
C TYR A 200 -3.97 -4.22 0.11
N LEU A 201 -3.53 -4.82 -1.01
CA LEU A 201 -4.38 -5.25 -2.13
C LEU A 201 -4.63 -6.77 -2.06
N ASN A 202 -5.02 -7.25 -0.88
CA ASN A 202 -5.22 -8.67 -0.56
C ASN A 202 -3.94 -9.50 -0.67
N ALA A 203 -3.64 -10.07 -1.84
CA ALA A 203 -2.49 -10.96 -1.98
C ALA A 203 -1.13 -10.25 -2.00
N ARG A 204 -1.10 -8.92 -2.19
CA ARG A 204 0.15 -8.15 -2.34
C ARG A 204 0.03 -6.76 -1.74
N TYR A 205 1.18 -6.21 -1.36
CA TYR A 205 1.30 -4.82 -0.92
C TYR A 205 1.81 -3.94 -2.06
N TYR A 206 1.17 -2.79 -2.21
CA TYR A 206 1.45 -1.81 -3.23
C TYR A 206 2.01 -0.53 -2.60
N ASN A 207 3.19 -0.12 -3.06
CA ASN A 207 3.79 1.16 -2.70
C ASN A 207 3.36 2.19 -3.76
N SER A 208 2.51 3.14 -3.36
CA SER A 208 2.02 4.20 -4.22
C SER A 208 3.11 5.20 -4.60
N ALA A 209 4.07 5.48 -3.70
CA ALA A 209 5.14 6.46 -3.90
C ALA A 209 5.95 6.16 -5.18
N ILE A 210 6.21 4.87 -5.41
CA ILE A 210 6.94 4.38 -6.59
C ILE A 210 6.06 3.61 -7.59
N GLY A 211 4.73 3.62 -7.36
CA GLY A 211 3.71 3.09 -8.25
C GLY A 211 3.80 1.59 -8.55
N ARG A 212 4.29 0.76 -7.61
CA ARG A 212 4.55 -0.68 -7.85
C ARG A 212 4.24 -1.57 -6.64
N PHE A 213 4.06 -2.86 -6.91
CA PHE A 213 4.03 -3.87 -5.84
C PHE A 213 5.42 -4.06 -5.23
N ILE A 214 5.49 -4.55 -3.98
CA ILE A 214 6.75 -4.89 -3.31
C ILE A 214 7.08 -6.39 -3.40
N SER A 215 6.19 -7.19 -3.97
CA SER A 215 6.40 -8.61 -4.26
C SER A 215 5.96 -8.97 -5.68
N VAL A 216 6.57 -10.01 -6.24
CA VAL A 216 6.13 -10.60 -7.52
C VAL A 216 4.81 -11.36 -7.35
N PHE A 217 4.06 -11.51 -8.43
CA PHE A 217 2.83 -12.30 -8.40
C PHE A 217 3.13 -13.80 -8.21
N SER A 218 2.48 -14.45 -7.25
CA SER A 218 2.70 -15.87 -6.93
C SER A 218 2.24 -16.82 -8.04
N ASN A 219 1.30 -16.41 -8.90
CA ASN A 219 0.71 -17.28 -9.92
C ASN A 219 1.33 -17.04 -11.32
N ARG A 220 2.40 -17.78 -11.62
CA ARG A 220 3.17 -17.74 -12.88
C ARG A 220 2.42 -18.37 -14.08
N ARG A 221 1.18 -17.97 -14.39
CA ARG A 221 0.60 -18.33 -15.69
C ARG A 221 1.21 -17.44 -16.77
N ARG A 222 2.26 -17.95 -17.43
CA ARG A 222 2.85 -17.37 -18.66
C ARG A 222 1.74 -17.13 -19.68
N LYS A 223 1.26 -15.90 -19.81
CA LYS A 223 0.74 -15.42 -21.09
C LYS A 223 1.88 -14.71 -21.81
N SER A 224 2.21 -15.25 -22.97
CA SER A 224 3.20 -14.73 -23.90
C SER A 224 2.90 -13.27 -24.22
N GLY A 225 3.89 -12.39 -24.06
CA GLY A 225 3.86 -11.00 -24.55
C GLY A 225 3.64 -9.95 -23.46
N LYS A 226 4.74 -9.27 -23.08
CA LYS A 226 4.83 -8.12 -22.14
C LYS A 226 4.47 -8.43 -20.69
N THR A 227 5.41 -9.05 -19.98
CA THR A 227 5.31 -9.28 -18.54
C THR A 227 6.11 -8.25 -17.74
N ASP A 228 5.48 -7.14 -17.38
CA ASP A 228 5.99 -6.26 -16.34
C ASP A 228 5.36 -6.68 -15.01
N TYR A 229 6.03 -7.59 -14.31
CA TYR A 229 5.52 -8.34 -13.15
C TYR A 229 5.22 -7.48 -11.91
N TRP A 230 5.64 -6.21 -11.96
CA TRP A 230 5.54 -5.22 -10.89
C TRP A 230 4.36 -4.25 -11.05
N LYS A 231 3.71 -4.23 -12.23
CA LYS A 231 2.66 -3.26 -12.56
C LYS A 231 1.25 -3.76 -12.22
N ARG A 232 0.41 -2.84 -11.76
CA ARG A 232 -1.03 -3.05 -11.48
C ARG A 232 -1.89 -3.13 -12.75
N SER A 233 -1.44 -2.47 -13.81
CA SER A 233 -2.02 -2.44 -15.15
C SER A 233 -0.97 -1.77 -16.03
N ALA A 234 -0.81 -2.18 -17.28
CA ALA A 234 0.20 -1.63 -18.19
C ALA A 234 0.01 -0.11 -18.40
N GLY A 235 0.64 0.72 -17.57
CA GLY A 235 0.69 2.18 -17.73
C GLY A 235 -0.62 2.95 -17.53
N ASN A 236 -1.76 2.28 -17.31
CA ASN A 236 -3.06 2.93 -17.11
C ASN A 236 -3.65 2.55 -15.75
N SER A 237 -3.26 3.29 -14.72
CA SER A 237 -3.84 3.16 -13.38
C SER A 237 -5.21 3.83 -13.26
N CYS A 238 -5.61 4.66 -14.23
CA CYS A 238 -6.92 5.33 -14.26
C CYS A 238 -8.06 4.53 -14.91
N ARG A 239 -7.81 3.28 -15.34
CA ARG A 239 -8.82 2.45 -16.04
C ARG A 239 -9.01 1.12 -15.31
N SER A 240 -10.22 0.82 -14.86
CA SER A 240 -10.57 -0.55 -14.45
C SER A 240 -10.57 -1.42 -15.70
N THR A 241 -9.91 -2.57 -15.65
CA THR A 241 -10.14 -3.61 -16.66
C THR A 241 -11.36 -4.38 -16.20
N SER A 242 -12.52 -3.93 -16.63
CA SER A 242 -13.73 -4.76 -16.62
C SER A 242 -13.55 -5.84 -17.67
N THR A 243 -13.42 -7.08 -17.21
CA THR A 243 -13.75 -8.31 -17.94
C THR A 243 -14.10 -9.38 -16.93
#